data_AF-A0A286E8C1-F1
#
_entry.id   AF-A0A286E8C1-F1
#
_cell.length_a   1.000
_cell.length_b   1.000
_cell.length_c   1.000
_cell.angle_alpha   90.00
_cell.angle_beta   90.00
_cell.angle_gamma   90.00
#
_symmetry.space_group_name_H-M   'P 1'
#
loop_
_entity.id
_entity.type
_entity.pdbx_description
1 polymer ?
#
loop_
_entity_poly.entity_id
_entity_poly.type
_entity_poly.pdbx_seq_one_letter_code
_entity_poly.pdbx_strand_id
1 'polypeptide(L)'
;MSDDLDFYVRTATRGTVCGLGAGSLPTEWDLVLGGDCVDDVRKGRMRRDYGLLEASFLRREGEWQCTTVSVQVHRLVWAEDVVPRRLREEHGDFRTHVPFALLSARITEAGFGLEEVGDPSMKGFTAYRLSGTSSVLYVVRTPPGDGGPHQGDDVWSLALSFPR
;
A
#
# COMPACT_ATOMS: atom_id res chain seq x y z
N MET A 1 -4.39 -9.90 19.19
CA MET A 1 -4.97 -9.28 17.98
C MET A 1 -3.94 -8.31 17.46
N SER A 2 -3.59 -8.41 16.18
CA SER A 2 -2.83 -7.34 15.51
C SER A 2 -3.73 -6.11 15.37
N ASP A 3 -3.15 -4.92 15.38
CA ASP A 3 -3.83 -3.70 14.97
C ASP A 3 -3.58 -3.39 13.48
N ASP A 4 -4.15 -2.30 12.99
CA ASP A 4 -3.94 -1.73 11.65
C ASP A 4 -2.46 -1.42 11.36
N LEU A 5 -1.67 -0.98 12.34
CA LEU A 5 -0.25 -0.70 12.16
C LEU A 5 0.53 -1.96 11.82
N ASP A 6 0.18 -3.09 12.44
CA ASP A 6 0.81 -4.37 12.11
C ASP A 6 0.59 -4.76 10.65
N PHE A 7 -0.54 -4.41 10.03
CA PHE A 7 -0.76 -4.63 8.61
C PHE A 7 0.26 -3.86 7.76
N TYR A 8 0.46 -2.57 8.03
CA TYR A 8 1.42 -1.75 7.30
C TYR A 8 2.86 -2.20 7.53
N VAL A 9 3.23 -2.49 8.77
CA VAL A 9 4.57 -2.97 9.13
C VAL A 9 4.87 -4.30 8.43
N ARG A 10 3.95 -5.28 8.49
CA ARG A 10 4.14 -6.57 7.82
C ARG A 10 4.22 -6.41 6.30
N THR A 11 3.38 -5.55 5.73
CA THR A 11 3.39 -5.28 4.29
C THR A 11 4.74 -4.68 3.87
N ALA A 12 5.20 -3.66 4.58
CA ALA A 12 6.44 -2.97 4.26
C ALA A 12 7.66 -3.88 4.44
N THR A 13 7.73 -4.61 5.55
CA THR A 13 8.91 -5.44 5.88
C THR A 13 8.99 -6.73 5.05
N ARG A 14 7.85 -7.33 4.69
CA ARG A 14 7.81 -8.55 3.87
C ARG A 14 7.81 -8.27 2.37
N GLY A 15 7.45 -7.07 1.95
CA GLY A 15 7.29 -6.74 0.54
C GLY A 15 6.11 -7.46 -0.12
N THR A 16 5.10 -7.85 0.67
CA THR A 16 3.91 -8.60 0.23
C THR A 16 2.70 -8.17 1.04
N VAL A 17 1.50 -8.24 0.47
CA VAL A 17 0.23 -8.03 1.18
C VAL A 17 -0.41 -9.38 1.44
N CYS A 18 -0.53 -9.78 2.71
CA CYS A 18 -1.07 -11.09 3.10
C CYS A 18 -0.41 -12.27 2.37
N GLY A 19 0.90 -12.16 2.07
CA GLY A 19 1.67 -13.17 1.33
C GLY A 19 1.60 -13.04 -0.20
N LEU A 20 0.80 -12.11 -0.74
CA LEU A 20 0.67 -11.84 -2.17
C LEU A 20 1.61 -10.71 -2.62
N GLY A 21 2.14 -10.83 -3.83
CA GLY A 21 3.12 -9.89 -4.36
C GLY A 21 3.34 -10.06 -5.86
N ALA A 22 4.58 -9.89 -6.32
CA ALA A 22 4.93 -10.10 -7.72
C ALA A 22 4.55 -11.51 -8.18
N GLY A 23 4.03 -11.61 -9.40
CA GLY A 23 3.67 -12.89 -10.01
C GLY A 23 2.33 -13.45 -9.54
N SER A 24 1.78 -13.00 -8.40
CA SER A 24 0.47 -13.47 -7.93
C SER A 24 -0.63 -13.20 -8.96
N LEU A 25 -1.52 -14.17 -9.11
CA LEU A 25 -2.64 -14.17 -10.05
C LEU A 25 -3.83 -13.42 -9.46
N PRO A 26 -4.69 -12.78 -10.29
CA PRO A 26 -5.89 -12.10 -9.80
C PRO A 26 -6.77 -12.98 -8.89
N THR A 27 -6.91 -14.27 -9.21
CA THR A 27 -7.69 -15.23 -8.42
C THR A 27 -7.12 -15.48 -7.02
N GLU A 28 -5.80 -15.37 -6.85
CA GLU A 28 -5.18 -15.51 -5.51
C GLU A 28 -5.52 -14.30 -4.64
N TRP A 29 -5.60 -13.10 -5.23
CA TRP A 29 -6.06 -11.91 -4.53
C TRP A 29 -7.53 -12.02 -4.12
N ASP A 30 -8.39 -12.57 -4.99
CA ASP A 30 -9.81 -12.78 -4.67
C ASP A 30 -10.01 -13.74 -3.49
N LEU A 31 -9.17 -14.78 -3.40
CA LEU A 31 -9.21 -15.73 -2.29
C LEU A 31 -8.81 -15.10 -0.94
N VAL A 32 -7.85 -14.17 -0.96
CA VAL A 32 -7.30 -13.54 0.25
C VAL A 32 -8.10 -12.33 0.70
N LEU A 33 -8.52 -11.46 -0.22
CA LEU A 33 -9.18 -10.19 0.08
C LEU A 33 -10.70 -10.21 -0.13
N GLY A 34 -11.21 -11.23 -0.85
CA GLY A 34 -12.59 -11.28 -1.32
C GLY A 34 -12.73 -10.74 -2.75
N GLY A 35 -13.92 -10.89 -3.32
CA GLY A 35 -14.22 -10.48 -4.71
C GLY A 35 -14.71 -9.04 -4.89
N ASP A 36 -14.82 -8.27 -3.81
CA ASP A 36 -15.30 -6.88 -3.84
C ASP A 36 -14.20 -5.96 -4.37
N CYS A 37 -14.07 -5.90 -5.70
CA CYS A 37 -13.04 -5.14 -6.38
C CYS A 37 -13.55 -4.49 -7.68
N VAL A 38 -12.82 -3.49 -8.16
CA VAL A 38 -13.04 -2.85 -9.46
C VAL A 38 -11.84 -3.10 -10.37
N ASP A 39 -12.08 -3.75 -11.50
CA ASP A 39 -11.08 -3.97 -12.54
C ASP A 39 -11.14 -2.89 -13.63
N ASP A 40 -10.02 -2.19 -13.85
CA ASP A 40 -9.78 -1.34 -15.01
C ASP A 40 -8.76 -2.03 -15.95
N VAL A 41 -9.28 -2.71 -16.98
CA VAL A 41 -8.49 -3.49 -17.95
C VAL A 41 -8.25 -2.70 -19.23
N ARG A 42 -6.97 -2.46 -19.57
CA ARG A 42 -6.57 -1.76 -20.80
C ARG A 42 -5.31 -2.36 -21.42
N LYS A 43 -5.41 -2.80 -22.68
CA LYS A 43 -4.26 -3.22 -23.52
C LYS A 43 -3.27 -4.17 -22.81
N GLY A 44 -3.76 -5.28 -22.24
CA GLY A 44 -2.93 -6.25 -21.54
C GLY A 44 -2.39 -5.76 -20.19
N ARG A 45 -2.97 -4.70 -19.64
CA ARG A 45 -2.76 -4.22 -18.27
C ARG A 45 -4.09 -4.25 -17.54
N MET A 46 -4.06 -4.50 -16.24
CA MET A 46 -5.23 -4.43 -15.38
C MET A 46 -4.83 -3.75 -14.08
N ARG A 47 -5.58 -2.73 -13.66
CA ARG A 47 -5.55 -2.23 -12.28
C ARG A 47 -6.77 -2.80 -11.57
N ARG A 48 -6.55 -3.60 -10.54
CA ARG A 48 -7.60 -4.08 -9.64
C ARG A 48 -7.58 -3.27 -8.36
N ASP A 49 -8.71 -2.70 -8.00
CA ASP A 49 -8.88 -1.79 -6.88
C ASP A 49 -9.82 -2.41 -5.83
N TYR A 50 -9.30 -2.65 -4.63
CA TYR A 50 -10.03 -3.16 -3.47
C TYR A 50 -10.33 -2.06 -2.45
N GLY A 51 -10.28 -0.78 -2.85
CA GLY A 51 -10.42 0.37 -1.96
C GLY A 51 -9.07 0.78 -1.37
N LEU A 52 -8.68 0.19 -0.24
CA LEU A 52 -7.42 0.48 0.46
C LEU A 52 -6.21 -0.07 -0.30
N LEU A 53 -6.42 -1.07 -1.16
CA LEU A 53 -5.36 -1.74 -1.89
C LEU A 53 -5.60 -1.66 -3.39
N GLU A 54 -4.55 -1.36 -4.14
CA GLU A 54 -4.52 -1.53 -5.59
C GLU A 54 -3.43 -2.52 -5.99
N ALA A 55 -3.77 -3.45 -6.88
CA ALA A 55 -2.82 -4.34 -7.54
C ALA A 55 -2.85 -4.09 -9.05
N SER A 56 -1.69 -3.95 -9.66
CA SER A 56 -1.58 -3.85 -11.12
C SER A 56 -1.02 -5.15 -11.69
N PHE A 57 -1.62 -5.62 -12.78
CA PHE A 57 -1.26 -6.83 -13.46
C PHE A 57 -0.87 -6.53 -14.90
N LEU A 58 0.07 -7.31 -15.42
CA LEU A 58 0.39 -7.38 -16.84
C LEU A 58 0.06 -8.76 -17.37
N ARG A 59 -0.47 -8.79 -18.60
CA ARG A 59 -0.69 -10.04 -19.31
C ARG A 59 0.59 -10.48 -20.00
N ARG A 60 1.16 -11.61 -19.58
CA ARG A 60 2.35 -12.24 -20.15
C ARG A 60 1.98 -13.66 -20.57
N GLU A 61 2.27 -14.02 -21.82
CA GLU A 61 2.00 -15.36 -22.36
C GLU A 61 0.54 -15.85 -22.17
N GLY A 62 -0.40 -14.91 -22.14
CA GLY A 62 -1.83 -15.21 -21.97
C GLY A 62 -2.33 -15.15 -20.52
N GLU A 63 -1.43 -15.07 -19.53
CA GLU A 63 -1.74 -15.07 -18.10
C GLU A 63 -1.53 -13.69 -17.46
N TRP A 64 -2.35 -13.37 -16.46
CA TRP A 64 -2.21 -12.14 -15.67
C TRP A 64 -1.25 -12.35 -14.52
N GLN A 65 -0.23 -11.50 -14.41
CA GLN A 65 0.73 -11.55 -13.31
C GLN A 65 0.80 -10.18 -12.63
N CYS A 66 0.71 -10.17 -11.31
CA CYS A 66 0.87 -8.96 -10.52
C CYS A 66 2.28 -8.38 -10.69
N THR A 67 2.38 -7.08 -10.93
CA THR A 67 3.63 -6.37 -11.17
C THR A 67 3.89 -5.24 -10.20
N THR A 68 2.86 -4.68 -9.59
CA THR A 68 2.98 -3.65 -8.54
C THR A 68 1.78 -3.73 -7.62
N VAL A 69 2.00 -3.42 -6.35
CA VAL A 69 0.95 -3.33 -5.34
C VAL A 69 1.11 -2.01 -4.60
N SER A 70 0.02 -1.34 -4.28
CA SER A 70 0.07 -0.15 -3.44
C SER A 70 -1.09 -0.10 -2.45
N VAL A 71 -0.77 0.22 -1.21
CA VAL A 71 -1.72 0.52 -0.15
C VAL A 71 -1.99 2.02 -0.17
N GLN A 72 -3.24 2.40 -0.42
CA GLN A 72 -3.72 3.76 -0.60
C GLN A 72 -4.22 4.35 0.73
N VAL A 73 -3.30 4.56 1.68
CA VAL A 73 -3.61 5.02 3.06
C VAL A 73 -4.42 6.32 3.05
N HIS A 74 -4.12 7.23 2.14
CA HIS A 74 -4.84 8.49 1.98
C HIS A 74 -6.35 8.34 1.68
N ARG A 75 -6.86 7.16 1.30
CA ARG A 75 -8.30 6.96 1.07
C ARG A 75 -9.11 6.81 2.37
N LEU A 76 -8.44 6.46 3.47
CA LEU A 76 -9.08 6.21 4.77
C LEU A 76 -9.77 7.45 5.36
N VAL A 77 -9.38 8.64 4.91
CA VAL A 77 -10.00 9.90 5.33
C VAL A 77 -11.28 10.26 4.58
N TRP A 78 -11.53 9.62 3.44
CA TRP A 78 -12.62 10.01 2.55
C TRP A 78 -13.73 8.99 2.45
N ALA A 79 -13.48 7.73 2.80
CA ALA A 79 -14.45 6.67 2.60
C ALA A 79 -14.40 5.62 3.71
N GLU A 80 -15.57 5.35 4.29
CA GLU A 80 -15.76 4.48 5.46
C GLU A 80 -15.61 2.99 5.11
N ASP A 81 -15.76 2.63 3.84
CA ASP A 81 -15.76 1.23 3.35
C ASP A 81 -14.64 0.91 2.37
N VAL A 82 -13.52 1.62 2.44
CA VAL A 82 -12.36 1.31 1.58
C VAL A 82 -11.56 0.11 2.07
N VAL A 83 -11.71 -0.31 3.33
CA VAL A 83 -10.92 -1.42 3.85
C VAL A 83 -11.58 -2.75 3.48
N PRO A 84 -10.91 -3.64 2.74
CA PRO A 84 -11.41 -4.98 2.48
C PRO A 84 -11.86 -5.66 3.77
N ARG A 85 -13.04 -6.28 3.74
CA ARG A 85 -13.65 -6.90 4.93
C ARG A 85 -12.68 -7.85 5.65
N ARG A 86 -11.92 -8.65 4.89
CA ARG A 86 -10.91 -9.58 5.42
C ARG A 86 -9.83 -8.88 6.25
N LEU A 87 -9.36 -7.71 5.80
CA LEU A 87 -8.36 -6.95 6.54
C LEU A 87 -8.95 -6.37 7.84
N ARG A 88 -10.21 -5.91 7.82
CA ARG A 88 -10.91 -5.48 9.04
C ARG A 88 -11.12 -6.63 10.03
N GLU A 89 -11.47 -7.81 9.54
CA GLU A 89 -11.62 -9.02 10.38
C GLU A 89 -10.31 -9.43 11.07
N GLU A 90 -9.15 -9.27 10.41
CA GLU A 90 -7.84 -9.66 10.96
C GLU A 90 -7.18 -8.59 11.83
N HIS A 91 -7.31 -7.31 11.45
CA HIS A 91 -6.56 -6.18 12.03
C HIS A 91 -7.44 -5.19 12.82
N GLY A 92 -8.76 -5.39 12.84
CA GLY A 92 -9.70 -4.45 13.43
C GLY A 92 -9.90 -3.20 12.59
N ASP A 93 -10.33 -2.13 13.24
CA ASP A 93 -10.59 -0.85 12.57
C ASP A 93 -9.30 -0.13 12.21
N PHE A 94 -9.25 0.39 10.99
CA PHE A 94 -8.11 1.16 10.49
C PHE A 94 -8.27 2.63 10.86
N ARG A 95 -7.18 3.23 11.34
CA ARG A 95 -7.16 4.67 11.62
C ARG A 95 -7.35 5.46 10.32
N THR A 96 -8.07 6.56 10.42
CA THR A 96 -8.24 7.54 9.34
C THR A 96 -6.91 8.14 8.87
N HIS A 97 -5.95 8.26 9.80
CA HIS A 97 -4.61 8.81 9.59
C HIS A 97 -3.56 7.88 10.19
N VAL A 98 -2.43 7.74 9.49
CA VAL A 98 -1.28 6.95 9.95
C VAL A 98 -0.08 7.87 10.06
N PRO A 99 0.27 8.33 11.27
CA PRO A 99 1.44 9.17 11.48
C PRO A 99 2.72 8.42 11.09
N PHE A 100 3.57 9.04 10.27
CA PHE A 100 4.83 8.44 9.84
C PHE A 100 5.75 8.09 11.02
N ALA A 101 5.79 8.92 12.07
CA ALA A 101 6.58 8.67 13.27
C ALA A 101 6.20 7.34 13.95
N LEU A 102 4.90 7.00 13.96
CA LEU A 102 4.41 5.79 14.60
C LEU A 102 4.73 4.54 13.76
N LEU A 103 4.53 4.63 12.44
CA LEU A 103 4.86 3.52 11.53
C LEU A 103 6.38 3.29 11.46
N SER A 104 7.17 4.35 11.36
CA SER A 104 8.64 4.26 11.28
C SER A 104 9.28 3.72 12.55
N ALA A 105 8.75 4.07 13.73
CA ALA A 105 9.18 3.48 15.00
C ALA A 105 8.98 1.95 14.99
N ARG A 106 7.80 1.46 14.61
CA ARG A 106 7.54 -0.01 14.55
C ARG A 106 8.36 -0.73 13.50
N ILE A 107 8.61 -0.09 12.35
CA ILE A 107 9.51 -0.65 11.31
C ILE A 107 10.94 -0.77 11.85
N THR A 108 11.40 0.24 12.60
CA THR A 108 12.73 0.24 13.22
C THR A 108 12.83 -0.80 14.34
N GLU A 109 11.80 -0.93 15.18
CA GLU A 109 11.69 -1.99 16.20
C GLU A 109 11.71 -3.39 15.59
N ALA A 110 11.15 -3.55 14.38
CA ALA A 110 11.23 -4.79 13.61
C ALA A 110 12.61 -5.03 12.95
N GLY A 111 13.57 -4.12 13.13
CA GLY A 111 14.96 -4.26 12.66
C GLY A 111 15.21 -3.75 11.24
N PHE A 112 14.30 -2.97 10.66
CA PHE A 112 14.44 -2.43 9.30
C PHE A 112 14.81 -0.95 9.30
N GLY A 113 15.72 -0.58 8.41
CA GLY A 113 16.10 0.82 8.15
C GLY A 113 15.19 1.49 7.12
N LEU A 114 14.95 2.79 7.30
CA LEU A 114 14.26 3.66 6.35
C LEU A 114 15.26 4.67 5.80
N GLU A 115 15.44 4.67 4.48
CA GLU A 115 16.28 5.64 3.78
C GLU A 115 15.38 6.60 3.00
N GLU A 116 15.53 7.90 3.24
CA GLU A 116 14.88 8.91 2.40
C GLU A 116 15.43 8.81 0.98
N VAL A 117 14.54 8.63 0.01
CA VAL A 117 14.87 8.59 -1.41
C VAL A 117 14.22 9.78 -2.10
N GLY A 118 15.01 10.50 -2.90
CA GLY A 118 14.46 11.57 -3.72
C GLY A 118 13.54 11.01 -4.80
N ASP A 119 12.30 11.49 -4.83
CA ASP A 119 11.39 11.30 -5.96
C ASP A 119 10.99 12.67 -6.53
N PRO A 120 11.69 13.17 -7.56
CA PRO A 120 11.43 14.50 -8.12
C PRO A 120 10.05 14.60 -8.80
N SER A 121 9.36 13.48 -9.04
CA SER A 121 8.03 13.47 -9.66
C SER A 121 6.90 13.70 -8.66
N MET A 122 7.14 13.53 -7.35
CA MET A 122 6.14 13.60 -6.29
C MET A 122 6.31 14.85 -5.42
N LYS A 123 6.05 16.02 -6.02
CA LYS A 123 6.04 17.30 -5.28
C LYS A 123 5.07 17.23 -4.08
N GLY A 124 5.52 17.68 -2.91
CA GLY A 124 4.72 17.66 -1.68
C GLY A 124 4.88 16.39 -0.84
N PHE A 125 5.66 15.41 -1.30
CA PHE A 125 5.90 14.16 -0.57
C PHE A 125 7.40 13.92 -0.31
N THR A 126 7.70 13.14 0.72
CA THR A 126 8.97 12.44 0.90
C THR A 126 8.76 10.96 0.65
N ALA A 127 9.66 10.33 -0.09
CA ALA A 127 9.67 8.88 -0.25
C ALA A 127 10.72 8.27 0.68
N TYR A 128 10.39 7.16 1.36
CA TYR A 128 11.32 6.38 2.18
C TYR A 128 11.35 4.95 1.67
N ARG A 129 12.53 4.46 1.30
CA ARG A 129 12.73 3.05 0.94
C ARG A 129 13.12 2.25 2.18
N LEU A 130 12.50 1.09 2.36
CA LEU A 130 12.93 0.16 3.39
C LEU A 130 14.10 -0.68 2.88
N SER A 131 15.23 -0.64 3.58
CA SER A 131 16.44 -1.38 3.21
C SER A 131 16.17 -2.89 3.13
N GLY A 132 16.61 -3.52 2.04
CA GLY A 132 16.44 -4.98 1.83
C GLY A 132 15.05 -5.41 1.37
N THR A 133 14.15 -4.49 1.05
CA THR A 133 12.79 -4.79 0.57
C THR A 133 12.46 -4.05 -0.74
N SER A 134 11.35 -4.44 -1.38
CA SER A 134 10.74 -3.74 -2.51
C SER A 134 9.85 -2.55 -2.12
N SER A 135 9.83 -2.19 -0.83
CA SER A 135 8.83 -1.28 -0.25
C SER A 135 9.29 0.17 -0.26
N VAL A 136 8.39 1.06 -0.67
CA VAL A 136 8.57 2.51 -0.63
C VAL A 136 7.35 3.14 0.04
N LEU A 137 7.58 3.87 1.13
CA LEU A 137 6.58 4.69 1.81
C LEU A 137 6.59 6.10 1.21
N TYR A 138 5.41 6.64 0.93
CA TYR A 138 5.25 8.04 0.57
C TYR A 138 4.60 8.76 1.75
N VAL A 139 5.22 9.85 2.20
CA VAL A 139 4.83 10.64 3.37
C VAL A 139 4.55 12.07 2.93
N VAL A 140 3.49 12.68 3.45
CA VAL A 140 3.12 14.07 3.15
C VAL A 140 4.13 15.04 3.79
N ARG A 141 4.82 15.86 2.99
CA ARG A 141 5.63 16.99 3.50
C ARG A 141 4.82 18.27 3.58
N THR A 142 4.10 18.53 2.51
CA THR A 142 3.21 19.69 2.40
C THR A 142 1.89 19.12 1.93
N PRO A 143 0.81 19.25 2.73
CA PRO A 143 -0.51 18.81 2.29
C PRO A 143 -0.78 19.40 0.89
N PRO A 144 -1.30 18.60 -0.06
CA PRO A 144 -1.76 19.14 -1.34
C PRO A 144 -2.67 20.35 -1.07
N GLY A 145 -2.50 21.41 -1.86
CA GLY A 145 -3.15 22.71 -1.65
C GLY A 145 -4.65 22.61 -1.34
N ASP A 146 -5.08 23.55 -0.48
CA ASP A 146 -6.43 23.79 0.08
C ASP A 146 -6.61 23.31 1.53
N GLY A 147 -5.62 22.62 2.12
CA GLY A 147 -5.77 22.10 3.48
C GLY A 147 -6.73 20.91 3.54
N GLY A 148 -6.65 20.03 2.53
CA GLY A 148 -7.28 18.72 2.59
C GLY A 148 -6.96 18.01 3.91
N PRO A 149 -7.75 17.01 4.31
CA PRO A 149 -7.75 16.49 5.68
C PRO A 149 -6.44 15.76 6.04
N HIS A 150 -5.54 15.55 5.09
CA HIS A 150 -4.21 15.00 5.32
C HIS A 150 -3.33 15.96 6.12
N GLN A 151 -2.76 15.43 7.19
CA GLN A 151 -1.83 16.19 8.02
C GLN A 151 -0.42 16.08 7.44
N GLY A 152 0.44 17.07 7.72
CA GLY A 152 1.87 16.91 7.49
C GLY A 152 2.39 15.69 8.26
N ASP A 153 3.34 14.98 7.68
CA ASP A 153 3.95 13.76 8.22
C ASP A 153 3.01 12.53 8.31
N ASP A 154 1.84 12.56 7.68
CA ASP A 154 1.03 11.36 7.49
C ASP A 154 1.56 10.50 6.34
N VAL A 155 1.43 9.17 6.50
CA VAL A 155 1.66 8.22 5.42
C VAL A 155 0.55 8.37 4.37
N TRP A 156 0.96 8.68 3.14
CA TRP A 156 0.08 8.80 1.99
C TRP A 156 -0.21 7.44 1.33
N SER A 157 0.85 6.67 1.11
CA SER A 157 0.77 5.33 0.53
C SER A 157 2.00 4.49 0.83
N LEU A 158 1.86 3.17 0.68
CA LEU A 158 2.94 2.20 0.70
C LEU A 158 2.92 1.44 -0.62
N ALA A 159 3.98 1.58 -1.42
CA ALA A 159 4.13 0.90 -2.70
C ALA A 159 5.12 -0.25 -2.61
N LEU A 160 4.79 -1.36 -3.25
CA LEU A 160 5.65 -2.51 -3.45
C LEU A 160 6.03 -2.56 -4.94
N SER A 161 7.29 -2.26 -5.23
CA SER A 161 7.83 -2.27 -6.59
C SER A 161 8.73 -3.48 -6.77
N PHE A 162 8.30 -4.44 -7.57
CA PHE A 162 9.06 -5.65 -7.80
C PHE A 162 10.10 -5.43 -8.91
N PRO A 163 11.33 -5.97 -8.77
CA PRO A 163 12.29 -5.96 -9.87
C PRO A 163 11.69 -6.66 -11.09
N ARG A 164 11.94 -6.07 -12.27
CA ARG A 164 11.38 -6.52 -13.55
C ARG A 164 12.07 -7.76 -14.10
#